data_AF-A0A6P9ERU9-F1
#
_entry.id   AF-A0A6P9ERU9-F1
#
_cell.length_a   1.000
_cell.length_b   1.000
_cell.length_c   1.000
_cell.angle_alpha   90.00
_cell.angle_beta   90.00
_cell.angle_gamma   90.00
#
_symmetry.space_group_name_H-M   'P 1'
#
loop_
_entity.id
_entity.type
_entity.pdbx_description
1 polymer ?
#
loop_
_entity_poly.entity_id
_entity_poly.type
_entity_poly.pdbx_seq_one_letter_code
_entity_poly.pdbx_strand_id
1 'polypeptide(L)'
;LCHRGFPLHLPENVVVEILLRLPVKSLVRFKCVSKCWHSLISDHQIAKSQFRRASECSQRLLISAGSEIRCLDCEAPFEHSTTPSILAVPFQKRGRYVSLIGSCSGLVCVSLYSHRDFYIRNPSAGNYRKLPDAGISLRGRKYRHGFGYDPSTDDYKLLVANFRMPPPREIEAKVLSFK
;
A
#
# COMPACT_ATOMS: atom_id res chain seq x y z
N LEU A 1 -20.32 -17.80 13.78
CA LEU A 1 -21.19 -18.97 14.10
C LEU A 1 -21.00 -20.11 13.10
N CYS A 2 -20.40 -21.24 13.51
CA CYS A 2 -20.47 -22.53 12.80
C CYS A 2 -20.74 -23.58 13.87
N HIS A 3 -21.97 -24.10 13.91
CA HIS A 3 -22.39 -25.07 14.91
C HIS A 3 -21.59 -26.37 14.79
N ARG A 4 -20.68 -26.61 15.76
CA ARG A 4 -20.53 -27.85 16.54
C ARG A 4 -19.31 -27.75 17.46
N GLY A 5 -19.57 -27.73 18.78
CA GLY A 5 -18.70 -28.24 19.84
C GLY A 5 -17.47 -27.42 20.25
N PHE A 6 -17.64 -26.33 21.01
CA PHE A 6 -16.65 -25.86 22.00
C PHE A 6 -17.39 -25.20 23.20
N PRO A 7 -16.97 -25.39 24.47
CA PRO A 7 -17.79 -25.05 25.65
C PRO A 7 -17.81 -23.57 26.06
N LEU A 8 -17.25 -22.66 25.26
CA LEU A 8 -17.17 -21.22 25.60
C LEU A 8 -17.64 -20.40 24.40
N HIS A 9 -18.92 -20.04 24.40
CA HIS A 9 -19.52 -19.23 23.33
C HIS A 9 -19.18 -17.75 23.57
N LEU A 10 -17.99 -17.31 23.15
CA LEU A 10 -17.68 -15.88 23.11
C LEU A 10 -18.61 -15.18 22.09
N PRO A 11 -19.14 -13.99 22.40
CA PRO A 11 -19.83 -13.15 21.43
C PRO A 11 -18.93 -12.84 20.22
N GLU A 12 -19.51 -12.78 19.03
CA GLU A 12 -18.77 -12.61 17.78
C GLU A 12 -17.93 -11.33 17.76
N ASN A 13 -18.45 -10.23 18.31
CA ASN A 13 -17.73 -8.97 18.45
C ASN A 13 -16.47 -9.10 19.31
N VAL A 14 -16.50 -9.91 20.37
CA VAL A 14 -15.33 -10.14 21.24
C VAL A 14 -14.29 -10.97 20.50
N VAL A 15 -14.71 -11.98 19.73
CA VAL A 15 -13.81 -12.76 18.88
C VAL A 15 -13.13 -11.85 17.84
N VAL A 16 -13.89 -10.98 17.19
CA VAL A 16 -13.36 -9.98 16.24
C VAL A 16 -12.35 -9.07 16.93
N GLU A 17 -12.65 -8.53 18.11
CA GLU A 17 -11.70 -7.68 18.84
C GLU A 17 -10.40 -8.41 19.20
N ILE A 18 -10.48 -9.69 19.61
CA ILE A 18 -9.30 -10.52 19.87
C ILE A 18 -8.50 -10.68 18.58
N LEU A 19 -9.14 -11.07 17.48
CA LEU A 19 -8.51 -11.18 16.16
C LEU A 19 -7.83 -9.87 15.75
N LEU A 20 -8.48 -8.73 15.98
CA LEU A 20 -7.96 -7.41 15.66
C LEU A 20 -6.70 -7.04 16.46
N ARG A 21 -6.43 -7.69 17.60
CA ARG A 21 -5.22 -7.47 18.43
C ARG A 21 -4.04 -8.34 18.01
N LEU A 22 -4.26 -9.34 17.15
CA LEU A 22 -3.22 -10.29 16.76
C LEU A 22 -2.39 -9.80 15.57
N PRO A 23 -1.10 -10.17 15.49
CA PRO A 23 -0.28 -9.92 14.31
C PRO A 23 -0.88 -10.56 13.05
N VAL A 24 -0.76 -9.87 11.89
CA VAL A 24 -1.28 -10.34 10.59
C VAL A 24 -0.80 -11.76 10.24
N LYS A 25 0.46 -12.11 10.57
CA LYS A 25 0.99 -13.46 10.35
C LYS A 25 0.22 -14.54 11.11
N SER A 26 -0.20 -14.26 12.35
CA SER A 26 -1.00 -15.17 13.18
C SER A 26 -2.40 -15.33 12.59
N LEU A 27 -3.01 -14.24 12.14
CA LEU A 27 -4.31 -14.26 11.48
C LEU A 27 -4.33 -15.11 10.21
N VAL A 28 -3.30 -14.98 9.36
CA VAL A 28 -3.18 -15.81 8.16
C VAL A 28 -3.15 -17.31 8.51
N ARG A 29 -2.45 -17.70 9.58
CA ARG A 29 -2.45 -19.10 10.07
C ARG A 29 -3.81 -19.53 10.61
N PHE A 30 -4.53 -18.63 11.28
CA PHE A 30 -5.83 -18.91 11.87
C PHE A 30 -6.96 -19.11 10.85
N LYS A 31 -6.75 -18.70 9.59
CA LYS A 31 -7.66 -19.06 8.49
C LYS A 31 -7.85 -20.58 8.34
N CYS A 32 -6.87 -21.38 8.77
CA CYS A 32 -6.93 -22.85 8.69
C CYS A 32 -7.70 -23.52 9.84
N VAL A 33 -8.12 -22.78 10.87
CA VAL A 33 -8.74 -23.35 12.08
C VAL A 33 -10.18 -23.83 11.80
N SER A 34 -10.95 -23.06 11.03
CA SER A 34 -12.32 -23.42 10.62
C SER A 34 -12.80 -22.56 9.46
N LYS A 35 -13.88 -22.99 8.79
CA LYS A 35 -14.57 -22.19 7.76
C LYS A 35 -15.04 -20.84 8.27
N CYS A 36 -15.52 -20.78 9.52
CA CYS A 36 -15.94 -19.54 10.14
C CYS A 36 -14.80 -18.57 10.37
N TRP A 37 -13.67 -19.04 10.90
CA TRP A 37 -12.48 -18.20 11.08
C TRP A 37 -11.91 -17.76 9.74
N HIS A 38 -11.91 -18.65 8.73
CA HIS A 38 -11.52 -18.29 7.37
C HIS A 38 -12.38 -17.14 6.82
N SER A 39 -13.71 -17.25 6.93
CA SER A 39 -14.65 -16.23 6.47
C SER A 39 -14.43 -14.90 7.20
N LEU A 40 -14.36 -14.96 8.53
CA LEU A 40 -14.24 -13.77 9.38
C LEU A 40 -12.91 -13.03 9.13
N ILE A 41 -11.78 -13.74 9.04
CA ILE A 41 -10.46 -13.13 8.80
C ILE A 41 -10.30 -12.65 7.35
N SER A 42 -11.07 -13.21 6.42
CA SER A 42 -11.05 -12.77 5.02
C SER A 42 -12.00 -11.59 4.75
N ASP A 43 -12.78 -11.17 5.75
CA ASP A 43 -13.62 -10.00 5.67
C ASP A 43 -12.78 -8.72 5.52
N HIS A 44 -13.13 -7.89 4.54
CA HIS A 44 -12.44 -6.64 4.22
C HIS A 44 -12.44 -5.65 5.39
N GLN A 45 -13.48 -5.64 6.23
CA GLN A 45 -13.58 -4.78 7.40
C GLN A 45 -12.56 -5.15 8.47
N ILE A 46 -12.23 -6.45 8.62
CA ILE A 46 -11.16 -6.88 9.53
C ILE A 46 -9.80 -6.42 9.00
N ALA A 47 -9.54 -6.57 7.70
CA ALA A 47 -8.31 -6.09 7.09
C ALA A 47 -8.14 -4.56 7.25
N LYS A 48 -9.22 -3.80 7.03
CA LYS A 48 -9.25 -2.34 7.20
C LYS A 48 -9.04 -1.93 8.66
N SER A 49 -9.66 -2.63 9.60
CA SER A 49 -9.51 -2.36 11.03
C SER A 49 -8.11 -2.70 11.55
N GLN A 50 -7.53 -3.81 11.09
CA GLN A 50 -6.12 -4.17 11.34
C GLN A 50 -5.18 -3.09 10.82
N PHE A 51 -5.42 -2.63 9.59
CA PHE A 51 -4.62 -1.56 9.00
C PHE A 51 -4.68 -0.27 9.83
N ARG A 52 -5.89 0.18 10.21
CA ARG A 52 -6.08 1.39 11.04
C ARG A 52 -5.30 1.29 12.35
N ARG A 53 -5.41 0.16 13.04
CA ARG A 53 -4.68 -0.07 14.30
C ARG A 53 -3.16 -0.11 14.11
N ALA A 54 -2.67 -0.73 13.04
CA ALA A 54 -1.25 -0.72 12.73
C ALA A 54 -0.72 0.70 12.44
N SER A 55 -1.53 1.54 11.78
CA SER A 55 -1.18 2.94 11.51
C SER A 55 -1.19 3.84 12.74
N GLU A 56 -1.97 3.49 13.78
CA GLU A 56 -1.95 4.18 15.08
C GLU A 56 -0.69 3.82 15.88
N CYS A 57 -0.11 2.64 15.67
CA CYS A 57 1.01 2.12 16.45
C CYS A 57 2.38 2.35 15.81
N SER A 58 2.43 2.68 14.51
CA SER A 58 3.68 2.87 13.80
C SER A 58 3.53 3.86 12.64
N GLN A 59 4.39 4.88 12.63
CA GLN A 59 4.50 5.83 11.54
C GLN A 59 5.89 5.71 10.91
N ARG A 60 5.92 5.67 9.57
CA ARG A 60 7.14 5.57 8.79
C ARG A 60 7.22 6.70 7.78
N LEU A 61 8.35 7.39 7.75
CA LEU A 61 8.68 8.35 6.71
C LEU A 61 9.33 7.62 5.53
N LEU A 62 8.94 7.98 4.32
CA LEU A 62 9.47 7.42 3.08
C LEU A 62 10.20 8.51 2.29
N ILE A 63 11.35 8.18 1.72
CA ILE A 63 12.10 9.08 0.85
C ILE A 63 12.68 8.34 -0.36
N SER A 64 12.64 8.99 -1.53
CA SER A 64 13.39 8.56 -2.71
C SER A 64 14.86 8.93 -2.56
N ALA A 65 15.74 7.94 -2.60
CA ALA A 65 17.18 8.09 -2.54
C ALA A 65 17.82 7.49 -3.81
N GLY A 66 17.71 8.19 -4.93
CA GLY A 66 18.27 7.74 -6.21
C GLY A 66 17.58 6.50 -6.76
N SER A 67 18.27 5.37 -6.66
CA SER A 67 17.76 4.06 -7.09
C SER A 67 17.03 3.31 -5.97
N GLU A 68 16.77 3.92 -4.82
CA GLU A 68 16.15 3.23 -3.68
C GLU A 68 15.03 4.06 -3.07
N ILE A 69 14.14 3.38 -2.35
CA ILE A 69 13.24 4.03 -1.40
C ILE A 69 13.71 3.63 -0.01
N ARG A 70 13.93 4.62 0.84
CA ARG A 70 14.33 4.43 2.23
C ARG A 70 13.15 4.73 3.13
N CYS A 71 13.07 4.02 4.24
CA CYS A 71 12.11 4.31 5.28
C CYS A 71 12.74 4.41 6.66
N LEU A 72 12.17 5.30 7.48
CA LEU A 72 12.57 5.56 8.85
C LEU A 72 11.33 5.45 9.73
N ASP A 73 11.42 4.69 10.82
CA ASP A 73 10.38 4.65 11.86
C ASP A 73 10.44 5.93 12.70
N CYS A 74 9.32 6.65 12.81
CA CYS A 74 9.25 7.91 13.56
C CYS A 74 9.44 7.71 15.07
N GLU A 75 9.05 6.55 15.58
CA GLU A 75 9.14 6.19 17.00
C GLU A 75 10.52 5.64 17.39
N ALA A 76 11.47 5.57 16.45
CA ALA A 76 12.83 5.13 16.76
C ALA A 76 13.58 6.23 17.53
N PRO A 77 14.28 5.91 18.63
CA PRO A 77 15.06 6.90 19.38
C PRO A 77 16.08 7.61 18.49
N PHE A 78 16.03 8.94 18.48
CA PHE A 78 16.88 9.79 17.64
C PHE A 78 18.38 9.72 17.99
N GLU A 79 18.71 9.18 19.17
CA GLU A 79 20.05 9.15 19.76
C GLU A 79 21.00 8.12 19.14
N HIS A 80 20.47 7.22 18.33
CA HIS A 80 21.29 6.31 17.52
C HIS A 80 21.05 6.65 16.06
N SER A 81 22.13 6.77 15.28
CA SER A 81 22.09 6.92 13.83
C SER A 81 21.29 5.78 13.22
N THR A 82 19.97 5.94 13.17
CA THR A 82 19.06 4.89 12.75
C THR A 82 19.26 4.76 11.26
N THR A 83 19.97 3.72 10.86
CA THR A 83 20.22 3.46 9.43
C THR A 83 18.85 3.28 8.77
N PRO A 84 18.48 4.16 7.82
CA PRO A 84 17.18 4.06 7.17
C PRO A 84 17.07 2.70 6.50
N SER A 85 16.03 1.95 6.83
CA SER A 85 15.83 0.63 6.23
C SER A 85 15.45 0.78 4.75
N ILE A 86 15.91 -0.13 3.92
CA ILE A 86 15.69 -0.06 2.46
C ILE A 86 14.39 -0.79 2.14
N LEU A 87 13.46 -0.06 1.52
CA LEU A 87 12.27 -0.63 0.93
C LEU A 87 12.63 -1.26 -0.43
N ALA A 88 13.19 -2.47 -0.40
CA ALA A 88 13.80 -3.12 -1.56
C ALA A 88 12.84 -3.27 -2.75
N VAL A 89 13.05 -2.62 -3.89
CA VAL A 89 12.14 -2.65 -5.05
C VAL A 89 12.58 -3.76 -6.03
N PRO A 90 12.09 -5.02 -5.89
CA PRO A 90 12.75 -6.17 -6.53
C PRO A 90 12.61 -6.19 -8.06
N PHE A 91 11.63 -5.46 -8.60
CA PHE A 91 11.34 -5.36 -10.04
C PHE A 91 12.14 -4.25 -10.74
N GLN A 92 12.98 -3.53 -10.00
CA GLN A 92 13.82 -2.48 -10.54
C GLN A 92 15.06 -3.06 -11.22
N LYS A 93 15.36 -2.63 -12.45
CA LYS A 93 16.67 -2.88 -13.06
C LYS A 93 17.75 -2.06 -12.34
N ARG A 94 18.88 -2.70 -11.99
CA ARG A 94 20.00 -2.06 -11.27
C ARG A 94 20.37 -0.70 -11.88
N GLY A 95 20.58 0.29 -11.02
CA GLY A 95 21.01 1.65 -11.40
C GLY A 95 19.92 2.56 -11.97
N ARG A 96 18.65 2.11 -12.07
CA ARG A 96 17.55 2.95 -12.54
C ARG A 96 16.91 3.74 -11.41
N TYR A 97 16.61 5.02 -11.64
CA TYR A 97 15.97 5.87 -10.65
C TYR A 97 14.58 5.36 -10.27
N VAL A 98 14.23 5.45 -8.98
CA VAL A 98 12.90 5.16 -8.46
C VAL A 98 12.32 6.45 -7.91
N SER A 99 11.13 6.82 -8.37
CA SER A 99 10.41 7.97 -7.83
C SER A 99 9.25 7.48 -6.97
N LEU A 100 9.27 7.89 -5.70
CA LEU A 100 8.13 7.77 -4.80
C LEU A 100 7.01 8.70 -5.29
N ILE A 101 5.83 8.11 -5.54
CA ILE A 101 4.63 8.85 -5.97
C ILE A 101 3.80 9.25 -4.74
N GLY A 102 3.70 8.35 -3.77
CA GLY A 102 2.98 8.58 -2.52
C GLY A 102 2.72 7.28 -1.77
N SER A 103 2.20 7.42 -0.57
CA SER A 103 1.69 6.31 0.24
C SER A 103 0.24 6.57 0.60
N CYS A 104 -0.56 5.50 0.64
CA CYS A 104 -1.95 5.56 1.04
C CYS A 104 -2.35 4.22 1.65
N SER A 105 -2.92 4.25 2.86
CA SER A 105 -3.44 3.08 3.56
C SER A 105 -2.46 1.89 3.59
N GLY A 106 -1.18 2.15 3.88
CA GLY A 106 -0.13 1.13 4.01
C GLY A 106 0.42 0.63 2.67
N LEU A 107 -0.14 1.07 1.55
CA LEU A 107 0.40 0.84 0.23
C LEU A 107 1.32 1.99 -0.18
N VAL A 108 2.36 1.66 -0.93
CA VAL A 108 3.33 2.60 -1.48
C VAL A 108 3.25 2.53 -3.00
N CYS A 109 3.00 3.66 -3.64
CA CYS A 109 3.04 3.80 -5.08
C CYS A 109 4.39 4.37 -5.51
N VAL A 110 5.01 3.72 -6.49
CA VAL A 110 6.34 4.06 -7.00
C VAL A 110 6.30 4.08 -8.52
N SER A 111 7.19 4.85 -9.12
CA SER A 111 7.36 4.86 -10.57
C SER A 111 8.81 4.61 -10.98
N LEU A 112 8.95 3.92 -12.11
CA LEU A 112 10.21 3.59 -12.75
C LEU A 112 10.29 4.19 -14.15
N TYR A 113 11.51 4.23 -14.69
CA TYR A 113 11.79 4.61 -16.08
C TYR A 113 11.18 5.96 -16.49
N SER A 114 11.41 6.98 -15.66
CA SER A 114 10.89 8.35 -15.89
C SER A 114 9.37 8.40 -15.99
N HIS A 115 8.69 7.76 -15.02
CA HIS A 115 7.22 7.72 -14.92
C HIS A 115 6.51 6.94 -16.05
N ARG A 116 7.19 5.95 -16.64
CA ARG A 116 6.59 5.02 -17.61
C ARG A 116 5.84 3.89 -16.93
N ASP A 117 6.48 3.29 -15.94
CA ASP A 117 5.92 2.13 -15.24
C ASP A 117 5.58 2.54 -13.81
N PHE A 118 4.35 2.26 -13.39
CA PHE A 118 3.92 2.47 -12.02
C PHE A 118 3.70 1.12 -11.33
N TYR A 119 4.04 1.07 -10.05
CA TYR A 119 3.88 -0.11 -9.21
C TYR A 119 3.28 0.28 -7.88
N ILE A 120 2.40 -0.58 -7.37
CA ILE A 120 1.91 -0.53 -6.00
C ILE A 120 2.58 -1.65 -5.22
N ARG A 121 3.00 -1.35 -3.99
CA ARG A 121 3.59 -2.32 -3.09
C ARG A 121 2.94 -2.24 -1.72
N ASN A 122 2.73 -3.39 -1.09
CA ASN A 122 2.52 -3.49 0.37
C ASN A 122 3.86 -3.82 1.04
N PRO A 123 4.52 -2.86 1.73
CA PRO A 123 5.78 -3.11 2.44
C PRO A 123 5.67 -4.23 3.50
N SER A 124 4.51 -4.36 4.15
CA SER A 124 4.29 -5.30 5.25
C SER A 124 4.10 -6.74 4.76
N ALA A 125 3.46 -6.92 3.61
CA ALA A 125 3.23 -8.23 3.00
C ALA A 125 4.31 -8.61 1.98
N GLY A 126 5.14 -7.66 1.54
CA GLY A 126 6.15 -7.88 0.51
C GLY A 126 5.60 -8.06 -0.91
N ASN A 127 4.28 -8.04 -1.10
CA ASN A 127 3.65 -8.16 -2.40
C ASN A 127 3.70 -6.84 -3.19
N TYR A 128 3.69 -6.95 -4.52
CA TYR A 128 3.70 -5.82 -5.42
C TYR A 128 2.87 -6.13 -6.68
N ARG A 129 2.38 -5.07 -7.34
CA ARG A 129 1.59 -5.13 -8.56
C ARG A 129 2.06 -4.06 -9.53
N LYS A 130 2.34 -4.43 -10.79
CA LYS A 130 2.54 -3.47 -11.88
C LYS A 130 1.18 -2.92 -12.30
N LEU A 131 1.09 -1.61 -12.48
CA LEU A 131 -0.11 -0.94 -12.98
C LEU A 131 -0.15 -0.94 -14.51
N PRO A 132 -1.35 -0.93 -15.11
CA PRO A 132 -1.48 -0.79 -16.55
C PRO A 132 -0.87 0.54 -17.01
N ASP A 133 -0.42 0.56 -18.26
CA ASP A 133 0.03 1.81 -18.89
C ASP A 133 -1.14 2.80 -18.94
N ALA A 134 -0.92 4.01 -18.45
CA ALA A 134 -1.91 5.08 -18.56
C ALA A 134 -2.20 5.43 -20.02
N GLY A 135 -1.32 5.07 -20.97
CA GLY A 135 -1.47 5.40 -22.39
C GLY A 135 -1.43 6.91 -22.62
N ILE A 136 -0.71 7.63 -21.76
CA ILE A 136 -0.47 9.06 -21.88
C ILE A 136 0.86 9.21 -22.63
N SER A 137 0.89 10.02 -23.70
CA SER A 137 2.12 10.22 -24.46
C SER A 137 3.21 10.88 -23.60
N LEU A 138 4.38 10.24 -23.53
CA LEU A 138 5.47 10.63 -22.63
C LEU A 138 6.54 11.55 -23.27
N ARG A 139 6.23 12.16 -24.42
CA ARG A 139 7.19 13.02 -25.14
C ARG A 139 7.19 14.45 -24.59
N GLY A 140 8.32 14.85 -23.97
CA GLY A 140 8.71 16.26 -23.75
C GLY A 140 8.20 16.96 -22.48
N ARG A 141 7.87 16.27 -21.38
CA ARG A 141 6.89 16.79 -20.40
C ARG A 141 7.36 16.85 -18.93
N LYS A 142 6.75 17.79 -18.19
CA LYS A 142 6.65 17.79 -16.71
C LYS A 142 5.38 17.04 -16.31
N TYR A 143 5.52 15.94 -15.58
CA TYR A 143 4.39 15.15 -15.08
C TYR A 143 4.04 15.57 -13.66
N ARG A 144 2.76 15.47 -13.33
CA ARG A 144 2.29 15.44 -11.95
C ARG A 144 1.52 14.15 -11.72
N HIS A 145 1.67 13.63 -10.53
CA HIS A 145 1.07 12.37 -10.12
C HIS A 145 0.44 12.54 -8.74
N GLY A 146 -0.61 11.76 -8.49
CA GLY A 146 -1.25 11.66 -7.20
C GLY A 146 -1.74 10.24 -6.98
N PHE A 147 -1.48 9.68 -5.81
CA PHE A 147 -1.95 8.36 -5.42
C PHE A 147 -2.84 8.50 -4.19
N GLY A 148 -4.00 7.85 -4.19
CA GLY A 148 -4.95 7.93 -3.09
C GLY A 148 -5.95 6.80 -3.10
N TYR A 149 -6.75 6.73 -2.04
CA TYR A 149 -7.87 5.82 -1.90
C TYR A 149 -9.16 6.61 -2.05
N ASP A 150 -10.08 6.11 -2.85
CA ASP A 150 -11.42 6.63 -3.03
C ASP A 150 -12.40 5.76 -2.21
N PRO A 151 -12.90 6.26 -1.06
CA PRO A 151 -13.84 5.53 -0.22
C PRO A 151 -15.20 5.28 -0.89
N SER A 152 -15.59 6.10 -1.86
CA SER A 152 -16.89 5.96 -2.54
C SER A 152 -16.91 4.75 -3.46
N THR A 153 -15.77 4.44 -4.08
CA THR A 153 -15.61 3.27 -4.94
C THR A 153 -14.90 2.12 -4.25
N ASP A 154 -14.45 2.25 -2.99
CA ASP A 154 -13.59 1.28 -2.30
C ASP A 154 -12.42 0.82 -3.18
N ASP A 155 -11.70 1.78 -3.76
CA ASP A 155 -10.61 1.51 -4.69
C ASP A 155 -9.48 2.51 -4.53
N TYR A 156 -8.26 2.06 -4.81
CA TYR A 156 -7.11 2.94 -4.92
C TYR A 156 -7.08 3.54 -6.33
N LYS A 157 -6.59 4.77 -6.43
CA LYS A 157 -6.52 5.52 -7.70
C LYS A 157 -5.16 6.18 -7.88
N LEU A 158 -4.67 6.16 -9.10
CA LEU A 158 -3.50 6.93 -9.53
C LEU A 158 -3.95 7.96 -10.57
N LEU A 159 -3.78 9.23 -10.24
CA LEU A 159 -3.89 10.33 -11.18
C LEU A 159 -2.53 10.54 -11.84
N VAL A 160 -2.50 10.53 -13.17
CA VAL A 160 -1.34 10.94 -13.96
C VAL A 160 -1.78 12.12 -14.82
N ALA A 161 -1.14 13.26 -14.62
CA ALA A 161 -1.42 14.49 -15.35
C ALA A 161 -0.17 14.99 -16.04
N ASN A 162 -0.37 15.47 -17.26
CA ASN A 162 0.70 15.75 -18.17
C ASN A 162 0.52 17.14 -18.77
N PHE A 163 1.53 17.99 -18.54
CA PHE A 163 1.51 19.39 -18.91
C PHE A 163 2.47 19.59 -20.08
N ARG A 164 1.93 19.76 -21.29
CA ARG A 164 2.72 20.09 -22.48
C ARG A 164 3.21 21.54 -22.38
N MET A 165 4.48 21.76 -22.74
CA MET A 165 5.11 23.08 -22.89
C MET A 165 5.90 23.10 -24.22
N PRO A 166 5.85 24.17 -25.03
CA PRO A 166 5.09 25.42 -24.86
C PRO A 166 3.62 25.29 -25.30
N PRO A 167 2.78 26.35 -25.16
CA PRO A 167 1.35 26.34 -25.49
C PRO A 167 1.00 25.82 -26.89
N PRO A 168 -0.25 25.34 -27.12
CA PRO A 168 -1.42 25.45 -26.23
C PRO A 168 -1.38 24.47 -25.04
N ARG A 169 -1.91 24.91 -23.89
CA ARG A 169 -1.93 24.17 -22.61
C ARG A 169 -2.94 23.02 -22.65
N GLU A 170 -2.71 22.04 -23.51
CA GLU A 170 -3.45 20.77 -23.43
C GLU A 170 -2.96 20.02 -22.20
N ILE A 171 -3.85 19.90 -21.21
CA ILE A 171 -3.64 19.03 -20.05
C ILE A 171 -4.25 17.67 -20.40
N GLU A 172 -3.41 16.66 -20.46
CA GLU A 172 -3.85 15.27 -20.58
C GLU A 172 -3.76 14.64 -19.19
N ALA A 173 -4.92 14.31 -18.60
CA ALA A 173 -5.00 13.67 -17.29
C ALA A 173 -5.78 12.36 -17.39
N LYS A 174 -5.29 11.31 -16.72
CA LYS A 174 -6.01 10.04 -16.58
C LYS A 174 -5.95 9.55 -15.15
N VAL A 175 -7.04 8.90 -14.76
CA VAL A 175 -7.17 8.22 -13.48
C VAL A 175 -7.16 6.72 -13.74
N LEU A 176 -6.27 6.00 -13.09
CA LEU A 176 -6.23 4.54 -13.09
C LEU A 176 -6.87 4.03 -11.80
N SER A 177 -7.78 3.06 -11.94
CA SER A 177 -8.47 2.34 -10.85
C SER A 177 -7.92 0.91 -10.75
N PHE A 178 -7.96 0.27 -9.57
CA PHE A 178 -7.20 -0.95 -9.28
C PHE A 178 -8.00 -2.14 -8.71
N LYS A 179 -9.35 -2.09 -8.71
CA LYS A 179 -10.18 -3.26 -8.39
C LYS A 179 -9.84 -4.51 -9.21
#